data_AF-A0A2N2S194-F1
#
_entry.id   AF-A0A2N2S194-F1
#
_cell.length_a   1.000
_cell.length_b   1.000
_cell.length_c   1.000
_cell.angle_alpha   90.00
_cell.angle_beta   90.00
_cell.angle_gamma   90.00
#
_symmetry.space_group_name_H-M   'P 1'
#
loop_
_entity.id
_entity.type
_entity.pdbx_description
1 polymer ?
#
loop_
_entity_poly.entity_id
_entity_poly.type
_entity_poly.pdbx_seq_one_letter_code
_entity_poly.pdbx_strand_id
1 'polypeptide(L)'
;MHSEEIPQRAETLQVLRLISEHEPILMLGSNNNGYGERWTLSGQEVQPAIAQFLMNSGFIAEIGETELGAVKLALTEKGREFRDRGLAWWADLNFLEKLKITVFG
;
A
#
# COMPACT_ATOMS: atom_id res chain seq x y z
N MET A 1 6.21 -2.36 -21.73
CA MET A 1 6.42 -1.29 -20.73
C MET A 1 5.04 -0.91 -20.20
N HIS A 2 4.61 -1.48 -19.09
CA HIS A 2 3.43 -0.97 -18.39
C HIS A 2 3.90 0.26 -17.61
N SER A 3 3.48 1.47 -18.02
CA SER A 3 3.38 2.55 -17.06
C SER A 3 2.32 2.09 -16.07
N GLU A 4 2.74 1.51 -14.94
CA GLU A 4 1.81 1.20 -13.86
C GLU A 4 1.31 2.54 -13.31
N GLU A 5 0.17 2.98 -13.82
CA GLU A 5 -0.53 4.13 -13.28
C GLU A 5 -0.86 3.82 -11.81
N ILE A 6 -0.50 4.73 -10.91
CA ILE A 6 -0.71 4.54 -9.47
C ILE A 6 -2.22 4.37 -9.24
N PRO A 7 -2.68 3.20 -8.75
CA PRO A 7 -4.10 2.98 -8.51
C PRO A 7 -4.56 3.86 -7.34
N GLN A 8 -5.75 4.47 -7.45
CA GLN A 8 -6.39 5.24 -6.37
C GLN A 8 -5.40 6.09 -5.57
N ARG A 9 -4.85 7.16 -6.18
CA ARG A 9 -3.61 7.81 -5.71
C ARG A 9 -3.71 8.27 -4.25
N ALA A 10 -4.88 8.80 -3.86
CA ALA A 10 -5.15 9.21 -2.49
C ALA A 10 -5.07 8.03 -1.51
N GLU A 11 -5.67 6.90 -1.84
CA GLU A 11 -5.69 5.71 -0.99
C GLU A 11 -4.32 5.02 -0.95
N THR A 12 -3.63 4.90 -2.09
CA THR A 12 -2.25 4.42 -2.12
C THR A 12 -1.35 5.26 -1.21
N LEU A 13 -1.51 6.59 -1.21
CA LEU A 13 -0.77 7.46 -0.30
C LEU A 13 -1.16 7.26 1.17
N GLN A 14 -2.45 7.03 1.47
CA GLN A 14 -2.89 6.71 2.83
C GLN A 14 -2.28 5.39 3.32
N VAL A 15 -2.29 4.36 2.48
CA VAL A 15 -1.65 3.08 2.77
C VAL A 15 -0.15 3.30 3.05
N LEU A 16 0.57 3.95 2.14
CA LEU A 16 2.01 4.25 2.32
C LEU A 16 2.30 5.03 3.61
N ARG A 17 1.42 5.96 3.99
CA ARG A 17 1.58 6.76 5.22
C ARG A 17 1.40 5.92 6.48
N LEU A 18 0.52 4.93 6.45
CA LEU A 18 0.22 4.06 7.60
C LEU A 18 1.26 2.95 7.78
N ILE A 19 1.92 2.50 6.70
CA ILE A 19 2.98 1.49 6.82
C ILE A 19 4.15 2.05 7.64
N SER A 20 4.45 1.37 8.74
CA SER A 20 5.58 1.65 9.62
C SER A 20 6.27 0.37 10.07
N GLU A 21 7.38 0.48 10.77
CA GLU A 21 8.09 -0.69 11.33
C GLU A 21 7.20 -1.50 12.29
N HIS A 22 6.25 -0.86 12.95
CA HIS A 22 5.33 -1.48 13.91
C HIS A 22 3.98 -1.86 13.28
N GLU A 23 3.69 -1.33 12.10
CA GLU A 23 2.46 -1.57 11.35
C GLU A 23 2.80 -2.01 9.90
N PRO A 24 3.28 -3.25 9.70
CA PRO A 24 3.49 -3.79 8.37
C PRO A 24 2.14 -4.12 7.70
N ILE A 25 2.14 -4.22 6.37
CA ILE A 25 1.04 -4.87 5.65
C ILE A 25 1.13 -6.37 5.95
N LEU A 26 0.00 -6.98 6.29
CA LEU A 26 -0.13 -8.41 6.41
C LEU A 26 -0.84 -8.95 5.18
N MET A 27 -0.15 -9.83 4.45
CA MET A 27 -0.74 -10.65 3.41
C MET A 27 -1.23 -11.95 4.07
N LEU A 28 -2.54 -12.11 4.11
CA LEU A 28 -3.21 -13.31 4.60
C LEU A 28 -3.30 -14.30 3.44
N GLY A 29 -2.61 -15.44 3.58
CA GLY A 29 -2.58 -16.48 2.57
C GLY A 29 -3.97 -16.93 2.15
N SER A 30 -4.14 -17.19 0.85
CA SER A 30 -5.31 -17.89 0.32
C SER A 30 -5.24 -19.34 0.79
N ASN A 31 -5.86 -19.63 1.93
CA ASN A 31 -5.96 -20.99 2.46
C ASN A 31 -7.00 -21.78 1.66
N ASN A 32 -6.80 -21.92 0.33
CA ASN A 32 -7.52 -22.81 -0.60
C ASN A 32 -9.06 -22.83 -0.44
N ASN A 33 -9.65 -21.76 0.10
CA ASN A 33 -11.03 -21.68 0.55
C ASN A 33 -11.89 -20.78 -0.35
N GLY A 34 -11.35 -20.37 -1.50
CA GLY A 34 -12.05 -19.57 -2.50
C GLY A 34 -12.12 -18.08 -2.20
N TYR A 35 -11.52 -17.63 -1.09
CA TYR A 35 -11.36 -16.20 -0.77
C TYR A 35 -9.95 -15.81 -1.22
N GLY A 36 -9.84 -14.87 -2.18
CA GLY A 36 -8.55 -14.43 -2.72
C GLY A 36 -7.58 -13.88 -1.67
N GLU A 37 -6.34 -13.60 -2.06
CA GLU A 37 -5.34 -13.02 -1.18
C GLU A 37 -5.86 -11.72 -0.54
N ARG A 38 -5.93 -11.70 0.79
CA ARG A 38 -6.39 -10.53 1.55
C ARG A 38 -5.19 -9.81 2.11
N TRP A 39 -5.21 -8.49 1.97
CA TRP A 39 -4.14 -7.62 2.43
C TRP A 39 -4.73 -6.75 3.52
N THR A 40 -4.04 -6.67 4.65
CA THR A 40 -4.52 -5.86 5.77
C THR A 40 -3.42 -4.97 6.31
N LEU A 41 -3.80 -3.78 6.76
CA LEU A 41 -2.93 -2.83 7.42
C LEU A 41 -3.66 -2.32 8.66
N SER A 42 -3.07 -2.55 9.83
CA SER A 42 -3.66 -2.16 11.12
C SER A 42 -5.10 -2.68 11.30
N GLY A 43 -5.35 -3.89 10.78
CA GLY A 43 -6.66 -4.56 10.81
C GLY A 43 -7.68 -4.09 9.78
N GLN A 44 -7.36 -3.09 8.95
CA GLN A 44 -8.20 -2.63 7.83
C GLN A 44 -7.80 -3.34 6.53
N GLU A 45 -8.76 -3.64 5.67
CA GLU A 45 -8.48 -4.26 4.37
C GLU A 45 -7.87 -3.25 3.40
N VAL A 46 -6.76 -3.64 2.76
CA VAL A 46 -6.11 -2.87 1.69
C VAL A 46 -6.57 -3.47 0.37
N GLN A 47 -6.97 -2.61 -0.57
CA GLN A 47 -7.39 -3.08 -1.89
C GLN A 47 -6.27 -3.89 -2.57
N PRO A 48 -6.58 -5.08 -3.13
CA PRO A 48 -5.58 -5.93 -3.77
C PRO A 48 -4.78 -5.21 -4.87
N ALA A 49 -5.43 -4.32 -5.65
CA ALA A 49 -4.75 -3.56 -6.69
C ALA A 49 -3.62 -2.65 -6.14
N ILE A 50 -3.85 -2.02 -4.98
CA ILE A 50 -2.86 -1.17 -4.31
C ILE A 50 -1.72 -2.04 -3.77
N ALA A 51 -2.05 -3.11 -3.05
CA ALA A 51 -1.05 -3.99 -2.46
C ALA A 51 -0.16 -4.66 -3.51
N GLN A 52 -0.76 -5.17 -4.59
CA GLN A 52 -0.04 -5.74 -5.73
C GLN A 52 0.82 -4.70 -6.43
N PHE A 53 0.32 -3.48 -6.66
CA PHE A 53 1.13 -2.39 -7.20
C PHE A 53 2.35 -2.13 -6.33
N LEU A 54 2.17 -1.98 -5.01
CA LEU A 54 3.28 -1.74 -4.09
C LEU A 54 4.29 -2.89 -4.07
N MET A 55 3.83 -4.14 -4.14
CA MET A 55 4.69 -5.32 -4.15
C MET A 55 5.43 -5.48 -5.48
N ASN A 56 4.71 -5.45 -6.61
CA ASN A 56 5.27 -5.63 -7.96
C ASN A 56 6.25 -4.50 -8.33
N SER A 57 5.97 -3.28 -7.88
CA SER A 57 6.89 -2.15 -8.03
C SER A 57 8.08 -2.18 -7.06
N GLY A 58 8.12 -3.13 -6.11
CA GLY A 58 9.20 -3.27 -5.13
C GLY A 58 9.23 -2.17 -4.06
N PHE A 59 8.10 -1.52 -3.81
CA PHE A 59 7.96 -0.53 -2.73
C PHE A 59 7.77 -1.20 -1.37
N ILE A 60 7.19 -2.40 -1.34
CA ILE A 60 7.13 -3.25 -0.16
C ILE A 60 7.83 -4.58 -0.42
N ALA A 61 8.41 -5.16 0.62
CA ALA A 61 9.05 -6.47 0.58
C ALA A 61 8.75 -7.27 1.84
N GLU A 62 8.83 -8.59 1.72
CA GLU A 62 8.66 -9.50 2.83
C GLU A 62 9.76 -9.32 3.87
N ILE A 63 9.38 -9.23 5.14
CA ILE A 63 10.29 -9.15 6.28
C ILE A 63 10.13 -10.33 7.26
N GLY A 64 9.20 -11.23 6.98
CA GLY A 64 8.94 -12.44 7.77
C GLY A 64 7.46 -12.78 7.84
N GLU A 65 7.10 -13.64 8.79
CA GLU A 65 5.75 -14.17 8.96
C GLU A 65 5.24 -13.91 10.39
N THR A 66 3.93 -13.88 10.58
CA THR A 66 3.31 -13.92 11.91
C THR A 66 3.21 -15.38 12.39
N GLU A 67 2.97 -15.56 13.70
CA GLU A 67 2.71 -16.88 14.28
C GLU A 67 1.46 -17.56 13.69
N LEU A 68 0.57 -16.79 13.08
CA LEU A 68 -0.67 -17.25 12.44
C LEU A 68 -0.50 -17.50 10.93
N GLY A 69 0.72 -17.43 10.41
CA GLY A 69 1.03 -17.74 9.01
C GLY A 69 0.74 -16.59 8.03
N ALA A 70 0.67 -15.35 8.52
CA ALA A 70 0.50 -14.17 7.65
C ALA A 70 1.86 -13.59 7.28
N VAL A 71 2.08 -13.31 5.99
CA VAL A 71 3.33 -12.71 5.52
C VAL A 71 3.33 -11.23 5.87
N LYS A 72 4.40 -10.77 6.53
CA LYS A 72 4.64 -9.37 6.90
C LYS A 72 5.41 -8.68 5.80
N LEU A 73 4.89 -7.54 5.37
CA LEU A 73 5.47 -6.73 4.30
C LEU A 73 5.73 -5.32 4.83
N ALA A 74 6.97 -4.86 4.66
CA ALA A 74 7.39 -3.53 5.08
C ALA A 74 7.92 -2.72 3.91
N LEU A 75 8.02 -1.41 4.10
CA LEU A 75 8.59 -0.52 3.10
C LEU A 75 10.06 -0.85 2.83
N THR A 76 10.40 -0.98 1.56
CA THR A 76 11.79 -0.97 1.10
C THR A 76 12.34 0.46 1.15
N GLU A 77 13.64 0.63 0.90
CA GLU A 77 14.22 1.96 0.72
C GLU A 77 13.50 2.73 -0.41
N LYS A 78 13.28 2.07 -1.54
CA LYS A 78 12.51 2.61 -2.66
C LYS A 78 11.09 3.01 -2.26
N GLY A 79 10.43 2.20 -1.42
CA GLY A 79 9.11 2.49 -0.88
C GLY A 79 9.09 3.71 0.04
N ARG A 80 10.11 3.87 0.90
CA ARG A 80 10.27 5.06 1.75
C ARG A 80 10.42 6.32 0.91
N GLU A 81 11.31 6.31 -0.07
CA GLU A 81 11.46 7.46 -0.98
C GLU A 81 10.15 7.78 -1.74
N PHE A 82 9.44 6.75 -2.19
CA PHE A 82 8.18 6.93 -2.90
C PHE A 82 7.10 7.55 -2.00
N ARG A 83 6.99 7.09 -0.75
CA ARG A 83 6.14 7.70 0.28
C ARG A 83 6.50 9.16 0.50
N ASP A 84 7.78 9.47 0.69
CA ASP A 84 8.22 10.82 1.02
C ASP A 84 7.94 11.79 -0.15
N ARG A 85 8.18 11.36 -1.40
CA ARG A 85 7.77 12.12 -2.60
C ARG A 85 6.25 12.28 -2.69
N GLY A 86 5.49 11.23 -2.38
CA GLY A 86 4.03 11.28 -2.39
C GLY A 86 3.46 12.23 -1.33
N LEU A 87 4.05 12.25 -0.13
CA LEU A 87 3.68 13.17 0.94
C LEU A 87 4.01 14.62 0.59
N ALA A 88 5.18 14.88 -0.01
CA ALA A 88 5.56 16.20 -0.51
C ALA A 88 4.59 16.68 -1.59
N TRP A 89 4.31 15.83 -2.59
CA TRP A 89 3.32 16.11 -3.62
C TRP A 89 1.96 16.46 -3.02
N TRP A 90 1.46 15.66 -2.07
CA TRP A 90 0.18 15.92 -1.43
C TRP A 90 0.19 17.21 -0.61
N ALA A 91 1.31 17.56 0.02
CA ALA A 91 1.44 18.82 0.75
C ALA A 91 1.32 20.05 -0.19
N ASP A 92 1.89 19.95 -1.40
CA ASP A 92 1.88 21.01 -2.40
C ASP A 92 0.50 21.25 -3.06
N LEU A 93 -0.41 20.26 -3.00
CA LEU A 93 -1.75 20.40 -3.56
C LEU A 93 -2.63 21.36 -2.76
N ASN A 94 -3.39 22.18 -3.49
CA ASN A 94 -4.43 23.02 -2.91
C ASN A 94 -5.67 22.20 -2.51
N PHE A 95 -6.59 22.82 -1.77
CA PHE A 95 -7.78 22.14 -1.26
C PHE A 95 -8.66 21.53 -2.37
N LEU A 96 -8.83 22.23 -3.50
CA LEU A 96 -9.66 21.75 -4.61
C LEU A 96 -9.04 20.55 -5.32
N GLU A 97 -7.71 20.55 -5.48
CA GLU A 97 -6.97 19.43 -6.07
C GLU A 97 -7.03 18.18 -5.20
N LYS A 98 -6.84 18.35 -3.88
CA LYS A 98 -7.01 17.27 -2.90
C LYS A 98 -8.41 16.67 -2.98
N LEU A 99 -9.45 17.52 -3.00
CA LEU A 99 -10.83 17.08 -3.08
C LEU A 99 -11.11 16.34 -4.40
N LYS A 100 -10.59 16.83 -5.53
CA LYS A 100 -10.75 16.18 -6.83
C LYS A 100 -10.11 14.78 -6.83
N ILE A 101 -8.89 14.65 -6.32
CA ILE A 101 -8.19 13.35 -6.30
C ILE A 101 -8.86 12.38 -5.34
N THR A 102 -9.33 12.82 -4.17
CA THR A 102 -10.08 11.96 -3.25
C THR A 102 -11.39 11.44 -3.85
N VAL A 103 -12.08 12.26 -4.65
CA VAL A 103 -13.38 11.87 -5.25
C VAL A 103 -13.23 11.05 -6.53
N PHE A 104 -12.20 11.32 -7.34
CA PHE A 104 -12.06 10.73 -8.68
C PHE A 104 -10.91 9.70 -8.83
N GLY A 105 -10.06 9.54 -7.80
CA GLY A 105 -8.92 8.62 -7.82
C GLY A 105 -7.63 9.25 -8.35
#